data_AF-A0A9W8BHU3-F1
#
_entry.id   AF-A0A9W8BHU3-F1
#
_cell.length_a   1.000
_cell.length_b   1.000
_cell.length_c   1.000
_cell.angle_alpha   90.00
_cell.angle_beta   90.00
_cell.angle_gamma   90.00
#
_symmetry.space_group_name_H-M   'P 1'
#
loop_
_entity.id
_entity.type
_entity.pdbx_description
1 polymer ?
#
loop_
_entity_poly.entity_id
_entity_poly.type
_entity_poly.pdbx_seq_one_letter_code
_entity_poly.pdbx_strand_id
1 'polypeptide(L)'
;MAIQNKATLALAPVLLALLWQLRDEPLAVCTCISALAGLVTWCVVPAAVSTFKRVGLSGKDLSKPAHPELAESMGVVAATIYLIATFLFIPMQFRKWWAEQDPQLPHNPRIFPFDRLGEYLSALLSLQSMVFLGFADDVFDLRWRFKLLLPTIASIPVLIVYYVGYGVTHVAVPVFLRPALGTHIVDLGTLYYVYIGLMAVFCTNAINILAGINGVEVGQSIVIALSIIAKDIANVNSGNAEAEYYHLFTLYLLLPFVGVSSALYYWNVYPARVFVGDTYCYFAGMTFAVCGILGHFSKTLLLLFLPQIFNFVYSSPQIFGLVPCPRHRLPKMAVDHPLPRRLVSRLQQEADSDQRATASDSNSESSQAGQAPMSADATGASSALDSVHQAISTAMTSFSKSKNGKPKRGSAGRRSRSSSSASASSMAYMVASRTTLEGARPLGLAIVRLYEYLGIANVERDGQGTMVSVNNLTLLNLVLVLRGRLTESQLNNCILLIQILNSLLTFFIRYRLSHMFYF
;
A
#
# COMPACT_ATOMS: atom_id res chain seq x y z
N MET A 1 15.44 15.70 16.36
CA MET A 1 16.16 16.94 16.01
C MET A 1 17.67 16.75 15.84
N ALA A 2 18.49 16.43 16.87
CA ALA A 2 19.95 16.40 16.70
C ALA A 2 20.48 15.42 15.63
N ILE A 3 19.90 14.22 15.52
CA ILE A 3 20.27 13.23 14.49
C ILE A 3 19.80 13.68 13.09
N GLN A 4 18.57 14.22 13.00
CA GLN A 4 18.02 14.75 11.75
C GLN A 4 18.86 15.90 11.21
N ASN A 5 19.20 16.85 12.06
CA ASN A 5 20.01 18.00 11.66
C ASN A 5 21.38 17.56 11.15
N LYS A 6 22.03 16.58 11.81
CA LYS A 6 23.33 16.03 11.35
C LYS A 6 23.21 15.30 10.00
N ALA A 7 22.19 14.47 9.82
CA ALA A 7 21.97 13.75 8.57
C ALA A 7 21.66 14.70 7.40
N THR A 8 20.79 15.70 7.62
CA THR A 8 20.44 16.70 6.60
C THR A 8 21.64 17.57 6.22
N LEU A 9 22.43 18.03 7.21
CA LEU A 9 23.65 18.80 6.96
C LEU A 9 24.72 18.01 6.20
N ALA A 10 24.77 16.69 6.37
CA ALA A 10 25.73 15.83 5.66
C ALA A 10 25.26 15.47 4.24
N LEU A 11 23.97 15.15 4.05
CA LEU A 11 23.45 14.62 2.79
C LEU A 11 23.06 15.71 1.78
N ALA A 12 22.54 16.85 2.23
CA ALA A 12 22.07 17.90 1.32
C ALA A 12 23.19 18.46 0.42
N PRO A 13 24.41 18.77 0.91
CA PRO A 13 25.49 19.24 0.05
C PRO A 13 25.93 18.21 -0.99
N VAL A 14 25.94 16.92 -0.62
CA VAL A 14 26.27 15.82 -1.53
C VAL A 14 25.22 15.71 -2.64
N LEU A 15 23.94 15.75 -2.30
CA LEU A 15 22.86 15.72 -3.29
C LEU A 15 22.89 16.94 -4.21
N LEU A 16 23.18 18.14 -3.70
CA LEU A 16 23.35 19.34 -4.51
C LEU A 16 24.54 19.25 -5.45
N ALA A 17 25.66 18.68 -5.00
CA ALA A 17 26.82 18.42 -5.85
C ALA A 17 26.50 17.40 -6.96
N LEU A 18 25.78 16.32 -6.63
CA LEU A 18 25.34 15.33 -7.61
C LEU A 18 24.36 15.93 -8.62
N LEU A 19 23.42 16.79 -8.18
CA LEU A 19 22.50 17.50 -9.07
C LEU A 19 23.25 18.35 -10.10
N TRP A 20 24.32 19.02 -9.67
CA TRP A 20 25.18 19.79 -10.58
C TRP A 20 25.96 18.90 -11.55
N GLN A 21 26.51 17.79 -11.06
CA GLN A 21 27.32 16.88 -11.85
C GLN A 21 26.48 16.12 -12.90
N LEU A 22 25.27 15.70 -12.53
CA LEU A 22 24.37 14.89 -13.35
C LEU A 22 23.28 15.71 -14.05
N ARG A 23 23.46 17.03 -14.12
CA ARG A 23 22.44 17.99 -14.61
C ARG A 23 21.91 17.71 -16.02
N ASP A 24 22.68 17.00 -16.84
CA ASP A 24 22.35 16.69 -18.24
C ASP A 24 21.60 15.34 -18.38
N GLU A 25 21.43 14.58 -17.28
CA GLU A 25 20.71 13.31 -17.19
C GLU A 25 19.42 13.44 -16.36
N PRO A 26 18.24 13.65 -16.99
CA PRO A 26 17.00 13.99 -16.28
C PRO A 26 16.57 12.96 -15.22
N LEU A 27 16.72 11.66 -15.48
CA LEU A 27 16.35 10.62 -14.53
C LEU A 27 17.25 10.64 -13.27
N ALA A 28 18.54 10.91 -13.44
CA ALA A 28 19.47 11.05 -12.32
C ALA A 28 19.17 12.31 -11.50
N VAL A 29 18.86 13.42 -12.16
CA VAL A 29 18.41 14.66 -11.50
C VAL A 29 17.12 14.43 -10.72
N CYS A 30 16.13 13.78 -11.34
CA CYS A 30 14.87 13.43 -10.68
C CYS A 30 15.10 12.59 -9.42
N THR A 31 16.00 11.60 -9.49
CA THR A 31 16.37 10.76 -8.35
C THR A 31 16.99 11.57 -7.21
N CYS A 32 17.89 12.50 -7.51
CA CYS A 32 18.51 13.38 -6.51
C CYS A 32 17.49 14.34 -5.88
N ILE A 33 16.61 14.94 -6.70
CA ILE A 33 15.50 15.79 -6.22
C ILE A 33 14.57 14.98 -5.31
N SER A 34 14.26 13.74 -5.68
CA SER A 34 13.41 12.83 -4.91
C SER A 34 14.00 12.50 -3.54
N ALA A 35 15.31 12.23 -3.48
CA ALA A 35 16.03 12.00 -2.23
C ALA A 35 16.02 13.26 -1.34
N LEU A 36 16.24 14.44 -1.93
CA LEU A 36 16.17 15.71 -1.21
C LEU A 36 14.77 15.97 -0.68
N ALA A 37 13.74 15.77 -1.49
CA ALA A 37 12.33 15.90 -1.11
C ALA A 37 11.96 14.95 0.05
N GLY A 38 12.48 13.71 0.02
CA GLY A 38 12.35 12.75 1.13
C GLY A 38 13.02 13.25 2.41
N LEU A 39 14.26 13.77 2.34
CA LEU A 39 14.96 14.34 3.50
C LEU A 39 14.23 15.54 4.09
N VAL A 40 13.74 16.45 3.23
CA VAL A 40 12.93 17.61 3.65
C VAL A 40 11.66 17.13 4.33
N THR A 41 10.93 16.18 3.74
CA THR A 41 9.72 15.61 4.34
C THR A 41 10.00 14.98 5.71
N TRP A 42 11.08 14.23 5.83
CA TRP A 42 11.48 13.59 7.08
C TRP A 42 11.77 14.59 8.20
N CYS A 43 12.24 15.80 7.87
CA CYS A 43 12.50 16.87 8.82
C CYS A 43 11.26 17.72 9.12
N VAL A 44 10.48 18.07 8.10
CA VAL A 44 9.36 19.02 8.19
C VAL A 44 8.13 18.39 8.85
N VAL A 45 7.83 17.11 8.59
CA VAL A 45 6.67 16.41 9.20
C VAL A 45 6.66 16.55 10.74
N PRO A 46 7.71 16.17 11.50
CA PRO A 46 7.69 16.31 12.95
C PRO A 46 7.72 17.77 13.41
N ALA A 47 8.29 18.69 12.62
CA ALA A 47 8.27 20.13 12.94
C ALA A 47 6.85 20.73 12.81
N ALA A 48 6.05 20.24 11.86
CA ALA A 48 4.69 20.69 11.60
C ALA A 48 3.66 20.20 12.65
N VAL A 49 3.95 19.12 13.38
CA VAL A 49 3.03 18.50 14.36
C VAL A 49 2.42 19.50 15.33
N SER A 50 3.24 20.37 15.94
CA SER A 50 2.77 21.35 16.92
C SER A 50 1.80 22.37 16.33
N THR A 51 2.06 22.79 15.09
CA THR A 51 1.20 23.74 14.38
C THR A 51 -0.15 23.12 14.03
N PHE A 52 -0.16 21.89 13.53
CA PHE A 52 -1.41 21.20 13.16
C PHE A 52 -2.28 20.91 14.38
N LYS A 53 -1.68 20.44 15.48
CA LYS A 53 -2.40 20.27 16.75
C LYS A 53 -2.98 21.59 17.26
N ARG A 54 -2.23 22.70 17.17
CA ARG A 54 -2.70 24.03 17.61
C ARG A 54 -3.91 24.54 16.84
N VAL A 55 -4.05 24.19 15.56
CA VAL A 55 -5.21 24.56 14.74
C VAL A 55 -6.35 23.52 14.79
N GLY A 56 -6.22 22.50 15.65
CA GLY A 56 -7.25 21.46 15.82
C GLY A 56 -7.21 20.34 14.78
N LEU A 57 -6.18 20.26 13.94
CA LEU A 57 -5.98 19.14 13.00
C LEU A 57 -5.28 17.99 13.73
N SER A 58 -6.05 17.29 14.56
CA SER A 58 -5.60 16.14 15.34
C SER A 58 -6.69 15.11 15.56
N GLY A 59 -6.28 13.85 15.65
CA GLY A 59 -7.16 12.69 15.84
C GLY A 59 -6.64 11.76 16.93
N LYS A 60 -7.54 11.03 17.58
CA LYS A 60 -7.19 10.01 18.58
C LYS A 60 -6.85 8.69 17.91
N ASP A 61 -5.75 8.05 18.30
CA ASP A 61 -5.46 6.68 17.89
C ASP A 61 -6.39 5.70 18.62
N LEU A 62 -7.48 5.31 17.94
CA LEU A 62 -8.49 4.38 18.43
C LEU A 62 -7.94 2.97 18.66
N SER A 63 -6.77 2.65 18.08
CA SER A 63 -6.10 1.37 18.17
C SER A 63 -5.05 1.31 19.30
N LYS A 64 -5.08 2.26 20.26
CA LYS A 64 -4.22 2.31 21.46
C LYS A 64 -5.03 2.46 22.75
N PRO A 65 -4.63 1.85 23.89
CA PRO A 65 -5.41 1.94 25.13
C PRO A 65 -5.51 3.38 25.67
N ALA A 66 -4.44 4.16 25.51
CA ALA A 66 -4.38 5.54 25.98
C ALA A 66 -4.99 6.56 24.99
N HIS A 67 -5.46 6.11 23.83
CA HIS A 67 -5.98 6.96 22.76
C HIS A 67 -5.18 8.26 22.53
N PRO A 68 -3.85 8.16 22.30
CA PRO A 68 -3.01 9.32 22.14
C PRO A 68 -3.50 10.16 20.96
N GLU A 69 -3.51 11.46 21.16
CA GLU A 69 -3.88 12.40 20.12
C GLU A 69 -2.66 12.70 19.23
N LEU A 70 -2.79 12.44 17.94
CA LEU A 70 -1.75 12.62 16.93
C LEU A 70 -2.15 13.73 15.97
N ALA A 71 -1.17 14.43 15.38
CA ALA A 71 -1.46 15.40 14.33
C ALA A 71 -2.01 14.67 13.10
N GLU A 72 -3.08 15.22 12.53
CA GLU A 72 -3.75 14.67 11.36
C GLU A 72 -3.37 15.44 10.08
N SER A 73 -3.75 14.93 8.92
CA SER A 73 -3.49 15.55 7.62
C SER A 73 -2.02 15.80 7.29
N MET A 74 -1.07 15.05 7.88
CA MET A 74 0.36 15.20 7.52
C MET A 74 0.66 14.83 6.07
N GLY A 75 -0.28 14.15 5.39
CA GLY A 75 -0.26 13.96 3.94
C GLY A 75 -0.10 15.27 3.17
N VAL A 76 -0.67 16.38 3.65
CA VAL A 76 -0.56 17.69 2.99
C VAL A 76 0.88 18.20 2.96
N VAL A 77 1.66 17.94 4.02
CA VAL A 77 3.07 18.34 4.12
C VAL A 77 3.90 17.57 3.09
N ALA A 78 3.74 16.25 3.04
CA ALA A 78 4.43 15.39 2.07
C ALA A 78 4.04 15.74 0.63
N ALA A 79 2.74 15.95 0.36
CA ALA A 79 2.23 16.30 -0.96
C ALA A 79 2.70 17.69 -1.43
N THR A 80 2.80 18.67 -0.52
CA THR A 80 3.33 20.00 -0.85
C THR A 80 4.80 19.93 -1.24
N ILE A 81 5.60 19.17 -0.48
CA ILE A 81 7.02 18.97 -0.79
C ILE A 81 7.19 18.24 -2.12
N TYR A 82 6.32 17.26 -2.41
CA TYR A 82 6.26 16.59 -3.70
C TYR A 82 5.98 17.56 -4.85
N LEU A 83 4.97 18.42 -4.73
CA LEU A 83 4.65 19.41 -5.76
C LEU A 83 5.81 20.39 -6.00
N ILE A 84 6.47 20.85 -4.93
CA ILE A 84 7.67 21.69 -5.06
C ILE A 84 8.77 20.93 -5.80
N ALA A 85 9.01 19.67 -5.45
CA ALA A 85 10.04 18.84 -6.08
C ALA A 85 9.77 18.64 -7.59
N THR A 86 8.52 18.38 -7.98
CA THR A 86 8.15 18.21 -9.39
C THR A 86 8.19 19.53 -10.16
N PHE A 87 7.82 20.66 -9.56
CA PHE A 87 7.99 21.99 -10.18
C PHE A 87 9.45 22.33 -10.44
N LEU A 88 10.33 22.08 -9.47
CA LEU A 88 11.77 22.29 -9.62
C LEU A 88 12.39 21.36 -10.68
N PHE A 89 11.77 20.22 -10.95
CA PHE A 89 12.22 19.28 -11.96
C PHE A 89 11.88 19.70 -13.40
N ILE A 90 10.81 20.48 -13.63
CA ILE A 90 10.38 20.92 -14.98
C ILE A 90 11.54 21.48 -15.83
N PRO A 91 12.29 22.51 -15.42
CA PRO A 91 13.36 23.05 -16.26
C PRO A 91 14.46 22.03 -16.54
N MET A 92 14.71 21.11 -15.61
CA MET A 92 15.73 20.07 -15.75
C MET A 92 15.33 18.99 -16.75
N GLN A 93 14.05 18.61 -16.76
CA GLN A 93 13.50 17.67 -17.74
C GLN A 93 13.70 18.14 -19.17
N PHE A 94 13.52 19.45 -19.42
CA PHE A 94 13.61 20.04 -20.76
C PHE A 94 14.95 20.73 -21.06
N ARG A 95 15.97 20.52 -20.22
CA ARG A 95 17.29 21.18 -20.33
C ARG A 95 17.90 21.11 -21.72
N LYS A 96 17.86 19.93 -22.35
CA LYS A 96 18.43 19.69 -23.70
C LYS A 96 17.82 20.55 -24.82
N TRP A 97 16.64 21.13 -24.61
CA TRP A 97 15.98 21.99 -25.59
C TRP A 97 16.28 23.48 -25.43
N TRP A 98 16.72 23.92 -24.26
CA TRP A 98 17.03 25.34 -24.00
C TRP A 98 18.49 25.63 -23.63
N ALA A 99 19.24 24.63 -23.18
CA ALA A 99 20.65 24.79 -22.75
C ALA A 99 21.67 24.42 -23.84
N GLU A 100 21.32 23.51 -24.76
CA GLU A 100 22.19 23.09 -25.87
C GLU A 100 21.81 23.86 -27.14
N GLN A 101 22.58 24.91 -27.47
CA GLN A 101 22.63 25.42 -28.85
C GLN A 101 23.62 24.56 -29.62
N ASP A 102 23.17 23.73 -30.56
CA ASP A 102 24.07 22.95 -31.42
C ASP A 102 24.80 23.88 -32.40
N PRO A 103 26.12 24.09 -32.28
CA PRO A 103 26.86 24.97 -33.18
C PRO A 103 27.00 24.40 -34.60
N GLN A 104 26.78 23.09 -34.80
CA GLN A 104 26.94 22.41 -36.09
C GLN A 104 25.65 22.31 -36.91
N LEU A 105 24.50 22.66 -36.33
CA LEU A 105 23.21 22.72 -37.01
C LEU A 105 22.62 24.13 -36.91
N PRO A 106 23.21 25.15 -37.59
CA PRO A 106 22.76 26.55 -37.52
C PRO A 106 21.30 26.78 -37.95
N HIS A 107 20.63 25.78 -38.55
CA HIS A 107 19.26 25.89 -39.06
C HIS A 107 18.31 24.74 -38.71
N ASN A 108 18.62 23.89 -37.72
CA ASN A 108 17.62 22.94 -37.21
C ASN A 108 17.22 23.33 -35.78
N PRO A 109 16.30 24.28 -35.58
CA PRO A 109 15.80 24.58 -34.24
C PRO A 109 15.15 23.30 -33.72
N ARG A 110 15.71 22.70 -32.66
CA ARG A 110 15.00 21.64 -31.92
C ARG A 110 13.67 22.24 -31.48
N ILE A 111 12.58 21.88 -32.15
CA ILE A 111 11.24 22.35 -31.81
C ILE A 111 10.97 21.89 -30.37
N PHE A 112 10.64 22.85 -29.51
CA PHE A 112 10.37 22.56 -28.11
C PHE A 112 9.15 21.62 -27.99
N PRO A 113 9.21 20.54 -27.19
CA PRO A 113 8.15 19.54 -27.09
C PRO A 113 7.01 20.03 -26.17
N PHE A 114 6.17 20.91 -26.69
CA PHE A 114 5.04 21.50 -25.95
C PHE A 114 3.98 20.48 -25.55
N ASP A 115 3.82 19.41 -26.32
CA ASP A 115 3.01 18.24 -26.03
C ASP A 115 3.42 17.59 -24.70
N ARG A 116 4.72 17.27 -24.56
CA ARG A 116 5.28 16.63 -23.35
C ARG A 116 5.20 17.53 -22.13
N LEU A 117 5.43 18.84 -22.32
CA LEU A 117 5.24 19.82 -21.26
C LEU A 117 3.76 19.91 -20.86
N GLY A 118 2.84 19.90 -21.82
CA GLY A 118 1.40 19.92 -21.58
C GLY A 118 0.91 18.72 -20.77
N GLU A 119 1.39 17.52 -21.10
CA GLU A 119 1.13 16.30 -20.32
C GLU A 119 1.60 16.44 -18.88
N TYR A 120 2.85 16.85 -18.66
CA TYR A 120 3.40 17.03 -17.31
C TYR A 120 2.66 18.12 -16.52
N LEU A 121 2.35 19.27 -17.15
CA LEU A 121 1.61 20.35 -16.49
C LEU A 121 0.17 19.94 -16.15
N SER A 122 -0.51 19.20 -17.03
CA SER A 122 -1.86 18.70 -16.74
C SER A 122 -1.88 17.70 -15.59
N ALA A 123 -0.88 16.81 -15.53
CA ALA A 123 -0.65 15.91 -14.41
C ALA A 123 -0.51 16.68 -13.09
N LEU A 124 0.35 17.71 -13.07
CA LEU A 124 0.57 18.54 -11.88
C LEU A 124 -0.67 19.36 -11.50
N LEU A 125 -1.43 19.86 -12.46
CA LEU A 125 -2.67 20.59 -12.20
C LEU A 125 -3.72 19.68 -11.56
N SER A 126 -3.89 18.46 -12.08
CA SER A 126 -4.77 17.45 -11.47
C SER A 126 -4.31 17.05 -10.07
N LEU A 127 -3.01 16.87 -9.87
CA LEU A 127 -2.43 16.54 -8.56
C LEU A 127 -2.60 17.67 -7.55
N GLN A 128 -2.29 18.91 -7.91
CA GLN A 128 -2.49 20.08 -7.06
C GLN A 128 -3.96 20.25 -6.68
N SER A 129 -4.87 20.11 -7.65
CA SER A 129 -6.31 20.14 -7.40
C SER A 129 -6.70 19.07 -6.39
N MET A 130 -6.20 17.84 -6.56
CA MET A 130 -6.55 16.74 -5.67
C MET A 130 -5.96 16.89 -4.25
N VAL A 131 -4.73 17.40 -4.12
CA VAL A 131 -4.12 17.69 -2.82
C VAL A 131 -4.92 18.75 -2.08
N PHE A 132 -5.30 19.83 -2.78
CA PHE A 132 -6.16 20.86 -2.21
C PHE A 132 -7.51 20.30 -1.76
N LEU A 133 -8.17 19.51 -2.60
CA LEU A 133 -9.49 18.94 -2.29
C LEU A 133 -9.43 17.89 -1.16
N GLY A 134 -8.35 17.12 -1.07
CA GLY A 134 -8.13 16.19 0.04
C GLY A 134 -7.89 16.91 1.36
N PHE A 135 -7.13 18.01 1.32
CA PHE A 135 -6.98 18.87 2.50
C PHE A 135 -8.28 19.57 2.88
N ALA A 136 -9.07 20.00 1.90
CA ALA A 136 -10.41 20.53 2.15
C ALA A 136 -11.33 19.46 2.78
N ASP A 137 -11.24 18.19 2.35
CA ASP A 137 -12.01 17.09 2.95
C ASP A 137 -11.62 16.86 4.41
N ASP A 138 -10.32 16.85 4.71
CA ASP A 138 -9.82 16.74 6.09
C ASP A 138 -10.29 17.90 7.00
N VAL A 139 -10.32 19.13 6.47
CA VAL A 139 -10.70 20.32 7.25
C VAL A 139 -12.22 20.44 7.42
N PHE A 140 -12.99 20.13 6.37
CA PHE A 140 -14.43 20.38 6.34
C PHE A 140 -15.31 19.14 6.57
N ASP A 141 -14.73 17.93 6.68
CA ASP A 141 -15.44 16.64 6.78
C ASP A 141 -16.55 16.54 5.72
N LEU A 142 -16.16 16.54 4.43
CA LEU A 142 -17.11 16.67 3.34
C LEU A 142 -18.02 15.44 3.22
N ARG A 143 -19.28 15.69 2.86
CA ARG A 143 -20.24 14.60 2.60
C ARG A 143 -19.74 13.69 1.48
N TRP A 144 -19.99 12.38 1.61
CA TRP A 144 -19.54 11.33 0.67
C TRP A 144 -19.76 11.63 -0.83
N ARG A 145 -20.84 12.34 -1.20
CA ARG A 145 -21.12 12.74 -2.60
C ARG A 145 -19.99 13.60 -3.19
N PHE A 146 -19.36 14.45 -2.39
CA PHE A 146 -18.24 15.28 -2.81
C PHE A 146 -16.97 14.46 -2.98
N LYS A 147 -16.81 13.37 -2.22
CA LYS A 147 -15.71 12.40 -2.41
C LYS A 147 -15.76 11.67 -3.76
N LEU A 148 -16.91 11.71 -4.46
CA LEU A 148 -17.06 11.21 -5.83
C LEU A 148 -16.96 12.33 -6.88
N LEU A 149 -17.60 13.48 -6.61
CA LEU A 149 -17.63 14.60 -7.56
C LEU A 149 -16.26 15.29 -7.69
N LEU A 150 -15.58 15.56 -6.58
CA LEU A 150 -14.36 16.34 -6.55
C LEU A 150 -13.17 15.68 -7.29
N PRO A 151 -12.90 14.36 -7.14
CA PRO A 151 -11.88 13.71 -7.96
C PRO A 151 -12.24 13.68 -9.45
N THR A 152 -13.53 13.66 -9.79
CA THR A 152 -13.99 13.73 -11.19
C THR A 152 -13.60 15.09 -11.80
N ILE A 153 -13.84 16.19 -11.08
CA ILE A 153 -13.44 17.54 -11.53
C ILE A 153 -11.92 17.66 -11.58
N ALA A 154 -11.22 17.17 -10.56
CA ALA A 154 -9.76 17.24 -10.49
C ALA A 154 -9.05 16.46 -11.61
N SER A 155 -9.69 15.44 -12.20
CA SER A 155 -9.10 14.68 -13.31
C SER A 155 -9.28 15.33 -14.69
N ILE A 156 -10.15 16.33 -14.84
CA ILE A 156 -10.45 17.00 -16.13
C ILE A 156 -9.19 17.45 -16.90
N PRO A 157 -8.17 18.10 -16.29
CA PRO A 157 -6.97 18.49 -17.00
C PRO A 157 -6.31 17.34 -17.77
N VAL A 158 -6.14 16.20 -17.10
CA VAL A 158 -5.55 15.00 -17.70
C VAL A 158 -6.46 14.39 -18.77
N LEU A 159 -7.78 14.42 -18.58
CA LEU A 159 -8.73 13.93 -19.60
C LEU A 159 -8.67 14.76 -20.88
N ILE A 160 -8.56 16.09 -20.77
CA ILE A 160 -8.47 16.98 -21.94
C ILE A 160 -7.14 16.78 -22.66
N VAL A 161 -6.02 16.68 -21.93
CA VAL A 161 -4.73 16.40 -22.58
C VAL A 161 -4.72 15.02 -23.23
N TYR A 162 -5.31 14.00 -22.60
CA TYR A 162 -5.46 12.68 -23.23
C TYR A 162 -6.29 12.76 -24.53
N TYR A 163 -7.40 13.52 -24.51
CA TYR A 163 -8.28 13.71 -25.67
C TYR A 163 -7.54 14.38 -26.84
N VAL A 164 -6.83 15.48 -26.58
CA VAL A 164 -6.15 16.26 -27.62
C VAL A 164 -4.85 15.59 -28.08
N GLY A 165 -4.10 14.96 -27.17
CA GLY A 165 -2.80 14.36 -27.46
C GLY A 165 -2.88 13.00 -28.14
N TYR A 166 -3.81 12.14 -27.71
CA TYR A 166 -3.90 10.76 -28.19
C TYR A 166 -5.25 10.41 -28.79
N GLY A 167 -6.34 10.73 -28.08
CA GLY A 167 -7.70 10.41 -28.50
C GLY A 167 -8.01 8.91 -28.60
N VAL A 168 -7.16 8.02 -28.09
CA VAL A 168 -7.32 6.57 -28.24
C VAL A 168 -8.38 6.03 -27.29
N THR A 169 -9.51 5.56 -27.85
CA THR A 169 -10.65 4.99 -27.12
C THR A 169 -10.85 3.49 -27.33
N HIS A 170 -9.97 2.88 -28.14
CA HIS A 170 -10.03 1.46 -28.50
C HIS A 170 -9.44 0.59 -27.39
N VAL A 171 -10.16 -0.46 -27.00
CA VAL A 171 -9.72 -1.40 -25.94
C VAL A 171 -9.67 -2.81 -26.50
N ALA A 172 -8.50 -3.44 -26.36
CA ALA A 172 -8.35 -4.87 -26.64
C ALA A 172 -9.22 -5.72 -25.70
N VAL A 173 -10.06 -6.57 -26.30
CA VAL A 173 -10.98 -7.48 -25.61
C VAL A 173 -10.22 -8.72 -25.11
N PRO A 174 -10.36 -9.08 -23.82
CA PRO A 174 -9.79 -10.30 -23.29
C PRO A 174 -10.23 -11.55 -24.05
N VAL A 175 -9.33 -12.51 -24.28
CA VAL A 175 -9.58 -13.71 -25.11
C VAL A 175 -10.88 -14.43 -24.73
N PHE A 176 -11.16 -14.58 -23.43
CA PHE A 176 -12.35 -15.26 -22.93
C PHE A 176 -13.68 -14.53 -23.21
N LEU A 177 -13.65 -13.23 -23.54
CA LEU A 177 -14.83 -12.43 -23.92
C LEU A 177 -15.02 -12.34 -25.44
N ARG A 178 -14.00 -12.66 -26.24
CA ARG A 178 -14.07 -12.58 -27.70
C ARG A 178 -15.18 -13.46 -28.30
N PRO A 179 -15.44 -14.70 -27.83
CA PRO A 179 -16.54 -15.51 -28.37
C PRO A 179 -17.91 -14.87 -28.18
N ALA A 180 -18.11 -14.13 -27.08
CA ALA A 180 -19.38 -13.46 -26.79
C ALA A 180 -19.53 -12.12 -27.55
N LEU A 181 -18.43 -11.43 -27.82
CA LEU A 181 -18.43 -10.09 -28.44
C LEU A 181 -18.11 -10.10 -29.94
N GLY A 182 -17.62 -11.21 -30.49
CA GLY A 182 -17.26 -11.37 -31.91
C GLY A 182 -16.11 -10.47 -32.39
N THR A 183 -15.39 -9.79 -31.50
CA THR A 183 -14.37 -8.78 -31.84
C THR A 183 -13.15 -8.88 -30.95
N HIS A 184 -11.99 -8.48 -31.48
CA HIS A 184 -10.72 -8.41 -30.74
C HIS A 184 -10.48 -7.03 -30.10
N ILE A 185 -11.12 -5.99 -30.63
CA ILE A 185 -11.00 -4.60 -30.22
C ILE A 185 -12.41 -4.00 -30.21
N VAL A 186 -12.71 -3.23 -29.17
CA VAL A 186 -13.96 -2.46 -29.08
C VAL A 186 -13.61 -0.98 -28.93
N ASP A 187 -14.24 -0.14 -29.73
CA ASP A 187 -14.21 1.30 -29.53
C ASP A 187 -15.28 1.69 -28.50
N LEU A 188 -14.85 2.24 -27.37
CA LEU A 188 -15.73 2.70 -26.30
C LEU A 188 -16.16 4.16 -26.47
N GLY A 189 -15.52 4.92 -27.36
CA GLY A 189 -15.75 6.35 -27.54
C GLY A 189 -15.79 7.11 -26.21
N THR A 190 -16.87 7.87 -25.97
CA THR A 190 -17.10 8.63 -24.73
C THR A 190 -17.05 7.77 -23.46
N LEU A 191 -17.44 6.50 -23.52
CA LEU A 191 -17.39 5.61 -22.36
C LEU A 191 -15.96 5.33 -21.90
N TYR A 192 -14.96 5.45 -22.78
CA TYR A 192 -13.55 5.37 -22.38
C TYR A 192 -13.17 6.53 -21.46
N TYR A 193 -13.62 7.76 -21.77
CA TYR A 193 -13.39 8.95 -20.94
C TYR A 193 -14.09 8.85 -19.59
N VAL A 194 -15.32 8.31 -19.57
CA VAL A 194 -16.01 7.99 -18.31
C VAL A 194 -15.20 6.98 -17.50
N TYR A 195 -14.68 5.93 -18.14
CA TYR A 195 -13.86 4.92 -17.49
C TYR A 195 -12.58 5.50 -16.85
N ILE A 196 -11.77 6.28 -17.58
CA ILE A 196 -10.54 6.86 -17.02
C ILE A 196 -10.83 7.94 -15.96
N GLY A 197 -11.93 8.69 -16.09
CA GLY A 197 -12.39 9.61 -15.06
C GLY A 197 -12.80 8.87 -13.77
N LEU A 198 -13.60 7.81 -13.90
CA LEU A 198 -13.98 6.95 -12.76
C LEU A 198 -12.78 6.20 -12.18
N MET A 199 -11.74 5.90 -12.96
CA MET A 199 -10.50 5.32 -12.44
C MET A 199 -9.80 6.30 -11.48
N ALA A 200 -9.79 7.60 -11.75
CA ALA A 200 -9.25 8.60 -10.83
C ALA A 200 -10.06 8.68 -9.52
N VAL A 201 -11.40 8.64 -9.62
CA VAL A 201 -12.29 8.56 -8.45
C VAL A 201 -12.04 7.27 -7.66
N PHE A 202 -11.87 6.15 -8.37
CA PHE A 202 -11.64 4.85 -7.75
C PHE A 202 -10.30 4.82 -7.01
N CYS A 203 -9.19 5.17 -7.64
CA CYS A 203 -7.86 5.09 -7.01
C CYS A 203 -7.77 5.90 -5.71
N THR A 204 -8.38 7.08 -5.67
CA THR A 204 -8.39 7.97 -4.49
C THR A 204 -9.23 7.42 -3.34
N ASN A 205 -10.45 6.97 -3.64
CA ASN A 205 -11.35 6.41 -2.64
C ASN A 205 -10.92 5.01 -2.19
N ALA A 206 -10.35 4.19 -3.08
CA ALA A 206 -10.03 2.79 -2.80
C ALA A 206 -8.88 2.65 -1.79
N ILE A 207 -7.87 3.54 -1.85
CA ILE A 207 -6.85 3.65 -0.80
C ILE A 207 -7.51 4.14 0.50
N ASN A 208 -8.40 5.14 0.41
CA ASN A 208 -9.02 5.74 1.59
C ASN A 208 -9.93 4.77 2.38
N ILE A 209 -10.61 3.84 1.70
CA ILE A 209 -11.45 2.84 2.39
C ILE A 209 -10.65 1.60 2.87
N LEU A 210 -9.39 1.46 2.44
CA LEU A 210 -8.45 0.45 2.95
C LEU A 210 -7.46 1.11 3.92
N ALA A 211 -8.01 1.68 4.99
CA ALA A 211 -7.33 2.55 5.94
C ALA A 211 -7.72 2.21 7.39
N GLY A 212 -7.07 2.87 8.35
CA GLY A 212 -7.48 2.84 9.77
C GLY A 212 -6.60 2.01 10.70
N ILE A 213 -5.43 1.56 10.24
CA ILE A 213 -4.36 1.03 11.09
C ILE A 213 -3.02 1.68 10.72
N ASN A 214 -2.14 1.85 11.69
CA ASN A 214 -0.91 2.62 11.56
C ASN A 214 0.00 2.10 10.43
N GLY A 215 0.15 2.90 9.37
CA GLY A 215 1.05 2.66 8.25
C GLY A 215 0.41 2.09 6.99
N VAL A 216 -0.86 1.70 6.99
CA VAL A 216 -1.43 0.91 5.88
C VAL A 216 -1.64 1.75 4.61
N GLU A 217 -2.06 3.00 4.76
CA GLU A 217 -2.37 3.92 3.64
C GLU A 217 -1.09 4.26 2.86
N VAL A 218 -0.03 4.61 3.57
CA VAL A 218 1.27 4.95 2.98
C VAL A 218 2.01 3.70 2.52
N GLY A 219 2.00 2.63 3.33
CA GLY A 219 2.71 1.40 3.02
C GLY A 219 2.19 0.73 1.76
N GLN A 220 0.87 0.58 1.59
CA GLN A 220 0.30 -0.01 0.37
C GLN A 220 0.61 0.84 -0.86
N SER A 221 0.59 2.17 -0.71
CA SER A 221 0.90 3.11 -1.79
C SER A 221 2.37 3.03 -2.21
N ILE A 222 3.31 2.91 -1.27
CA ILE A 222 4.73 2.69 -1.58
C ILE A 222 4.91 1.37 -2.35
N VAL A 223 4.26 0.27 -1.93
CA VAL A 223 4.37 -1.01 -2.65
C VAL A 223 3.87 -0.86 -4.09
N ILE A 224 2.72 -0.23 -4.31
CA ILE A 224 2.19 0.02 -5.66
C ILE A 224 3.17 0.87 -6.49
N ALA A 225 3.68 1.97 -5.92
CA ALA A 225 4.62 2.85 -6.60
C ALA A 225 5.92 2.13 -6.99
N LEU A 226 6.50 1.36 -6.07
CA LEU A 226 7.71 0.56 -6.35
C LEU A 226 7.46 -0.50 -7.41
N SER A 227 6.27 -1.10 -7.46
CA SER A 227 5.91 -2.04 -8.52
C SER A 227 5.81 -1.35 -9.89
N ILE A 228 5.24 -0.15 -9.96
CA ILE A 228 5.20 0.60 -11.22
C ILE A 228 6.62 1.01 -11.64
N ILE A 229 7.44 1.51 -10.72
CA ILE A 229 8.86 1.86 -10.96
C ILE A 229 9.64 0.64 -11.47
N ALA A 230 9.49 -0.53 -10.84
CA ALA A 230 10.17 -1.75 -11.27
C ALA A 230 9.76 -2.16 -12.70
N LYS A 231 8.47 -2.04 -13.03
CA LYS A 231 7.95 -2.25 -14.39
C LYS A 231 8.54 -1.23 -15.37
N ASP A 232 8.66 0.04 -15.00
CA ASP A 232 9.16 1.08 -15.90
C ASP A 232 10.67 0.94 -16.13
N ILE A 233 11.47 0.71 -15.09
CA ILE A 233 12.91 0.44 -15.21
C ILE A 233 13.16 -0.79 -16.09
N ALA A 234 12.35 -1.84 -15.97
CA ALA A 234 12.50 -3.04 -16.79
C ALA A 234 12.18 -2.82 -18.28
N ASN A 235 11.46 -1.75 -18.64
CA ASN A 235 10.97 -1.51 -20.01
C ASN A 235 11.44 -0.19 -20.62
N VAL A 236 12.15 0.66 -19.86
CA VAL A 236 12.66 1.96 -20.33
C VAL A 236 13.57 1.80 -21.54
N ASN A 237 14.43 0.77 -21.54
CA ASN A 237 15.36 0.48 -22.62
C ASN A 237 14.79 -0.52 -23.65
N SER A 238 13.49 -0.49 -23.91
CA SER A 238 12.83 -1.43 -24.84
C SER A 238 13.18 -1.21 -26.32
N GLY A 239 13.96 -0.19 -26.66
CA GLY A 239 14.31 0.17 -28.04
C GLY A 239 13.19 0.90 -28.79
N ASN A 240 12.07 1.19 -28.13
CA ASN A 240 10.97 1.99 -28.66
C ASN A 240 10.93 3.35 -27.94
N ALA A 241 11.24 4.42 -28.68
CA ALA A 241 11.34 5.77 -28.15
C ALA A 241 10.02 6.30 -27.52
N GLU A 242 8.86 5.89 -28.06
CA GLU A 242 7.56 6.25 -27.50
C GLU A 242 7.32 5.53 -26.18
N ALA A 243 7.62 4.24 -26.11
CA ALA A 243 7.50 3.48 -24.87
C ALA A 243 8.45 4.02 -23.79
N GLU A 244 9.70 4.31 -24.16
CA GLU A 244 10.69 4.94 -23.28
C GLU A 244 10.16 6.25 -22.69
N TYR A 245 9.56 7.11 -23.53
CA TYR A 245 8.96 8.36 -23.06
C TYR A 245 7.91 8.14 -21.97
N TYR A 246 6.94 7.24 -22.20
CA TYR A 246 5.90 6.96 -21.20
C TYR A 246 6.46 6.35 -19.90
N HIS A 247 7.48 5.49 -20.00
CA HIS A 247 8.18 4.94 -18.83
C HIS A 247 8.97 6.01 -18.06
N LEU A 248 9.60 6.95 -18.75
CA LEU A 248 10.30 8.06 -18.11
C LEU A 248 9.33 9.04 -17.46
N PHE A 249 8.21 9.36 -18.14
CA PHE A 249 7.15 10.22 -17.61
C PHE A 249 6.66 9.73 -16.25
N THR A 250 6.36 8.43 -16.14
CA THR A 250 5.88 7.82 -14.91
C THR A 250 6.96 7.76 -13.83
N LEU A 251 8.21 7.47 -14.19
CA LEU A 251 9.34 7.53 -13.26
C LEU A 251 9.52 8.94 -12.68
N TYR A 252 9.37 9.99 -13.50
CA TYR A 252 9.50 11.38 -13.05
C TYR A 252 8.42 11.81 -12.05
N LEU A 253 7.24 11.19 -12.08
CA LEU A 253 6.19 11.40 -11.08
C LEU A 253 6.36 10.47 -9.86
N LEU A 254 6.81 9.23 -10.05
CA LEU A 254 6.83 8.23 -8.97
C LEU A 254 8.07 8.28 -8.09
N LEU A 255 9.23 8.69 -8.60
CA LEU A 255 10.43 8.81 -7.77
C LEU A 255 10.25 9.84 -6.64
N PRO A 256 9.75 11.08 -6.91
CA PRO A 256 9.50 12.04 -5.83
C PRO A 256 8.39 11.55 -4.89
N PHE A 257 7.37 10.87 -5.43
CA PHE A 257 6.27 10.30 -4.65
C PHE A 257 6.78 9.28 -3.63
N VAL A 258 7.66 8.35 -4.05
CA VAL A 258 8.29 7.37 -3.16
C VAL A 258 9.19 8.06 -2.14
N GLY A 259 9.95 9.09 -2.55
CA GLY A 259 10.80 9.88 -1.66
C GLY A 259 10.02 10.48 -0.49
N VAL A 260 8.96 11.25 -0.78
CA VAL A 260 8.12 11.87 0.27
C VAL A 260 7.30 10.84 1.05
N SER A 261 6.78 9.80 0.39
CA SER A 261 5.95 8.79 1.04
C SER A 261 6.78 7.92 1.99
N SER A 262 8.01 7.55 1.62
CA SER A 262 8.90 6.78 2.50
C SER A 262 9.26 7.56 3.76
N ALA A 263 9.50 8.86 3.62
CA ALA A 263 9.74 9.76 4.74
C ALA A 263 8.50 9.91 5.65
N LEU A 264 7.30 10.03 5.07
CA LEU A 264 6.04 10.07 5.83
C LEU A 264 5.76 8.73 6.52
N TYR A 265 5.99 7.60 5.83
CA TYR A 265 5.83 6.25 6.37
C TYR A 265 6.67 6.04 7.62
N TYR A 266 7.90 6.57 7.67
CA TYR A 266 8.71 6.52 8.87
C TYR A 266 8.00 7.10 10.11
N TRP A 267 7.23 8.18 9.95
CA TRP A 267 6.48 8.79 11.04
C TRP A 267 5.10 8.16 11.29
N ASN A 268 4.52 7.52 10.29
CA ASN A 268 3.17 6.96 10.32
C ASN A 268 3.12 5.45 10.62
N VAL A 269 4.20 4.69 10.36
CA VAL A 269 4.29 3.27 10.67
C VAL A 269 4.14 3.02 12.17
N TYR A 270 3.57 1.86 12.53
CA TYR A 270 3.37 1.46 13.92
C TYR A 270 4.65 1.58 14.79
N PRO A 271 4.55 2.17 15.99
CA PRO A 271 3.44 2.99 16.49
C PRO A 271 3.45 4.37 15.82
N ALA A 272 2.31 4.79 15.26
CA ALA A 272 2.24 6.06 14.54
C ALA A 272 2.54 7.25 15.46
N ARG A 273 3.22 8.24 14.90
CA ARG A 273 3.47 9.56 15.51
C ARG A 273 2.62 10.64 14.86
N VAL A 274 2.10 10.36 13.66
CA VAL A 274 1.24 11.24 12.87
C VAL A 274 0.24 10.44 12.05
N PHE A 275 -0.91 11.03 11.73
CA PHE A 275 -1.86 10.53 10.76
C PHE A 275 -1.73 11.27 9.43
N VAL A 276 -2.03 10.55 8.35
CA VAL A 276 -1.85 11.06 7.00
C VAL A 276 -3.05 11.84 6.47
N GLY A 277 -4.25 11.53 6.96
CA GLY A 277 -5.52 12.13 6.54
C GLY A 277 -5.97 11.69 5.14
N ASP A 278 -7.19 12.09 4.77
CA ASP A 278 -7.75 11.91 3.42
C ASP A 278 -6.87 12.57 2.37
N THR A 279 -6.17 13.66 2.73
CA THR A 279 -5.21 14.35 1.85
C THR A 279 -4.20 13.39 1.23
N TYR A 280 -3.61 12.47 2.01
CA TYR A 280 -2.64 11.52 1.46
C TYR A 280 -3.29 10.50 0.54
N CYS A 281 -4.44 9.94 0.92
CA CYS A 281 -5.16 8.96 0.11
C CYS A 281 -5.54 9.54 -1.26
N TYR A 282 -5.98 10.80 -1.26
CA TYR A 282 -6.34 11.56 -2.45
C TYR A 282 -5.12 11.87 -3.31
N PHE A 283 -4.04 12.33 -2.70
CA PHE A 283 -2.75 12.54 -3.36
C PHE A 283 -2.20 11.27 -4.01
N ALA A 284 -2.12 10.16 -3.26
CA ALA A 284 -1.61 8.89 -3.75
C ALA A 284 -2.48 8.33 -4.88
N GLY A 285 -3.79 8.27 -4.68
CA GLY A 285 -4.71 7.77 -5.68
C GLY A 285 -4.67 8.55 -7.00
N MET A 286 -4.60 9.89 -6.93
CA MET A 286 -4.47 10.71 -8.13
C MET A 286 -3.11 10.55 -8.79
N THR A 287 -2.01 10.43 -8.03
CA THR A 287 -0.68 10.14 -8.59
C THR A 287 -0.71 8.87 -9.44
N PHE A 288 -1.32 7.81 -8.90
CA PHE A 288 -1.47 6.55 -9.63
C PHE A 288 -2.39 6.68 -10.85
N ALA A 289 -3.53 7.34 -10.71
CA ALA A 289 -4.46 7.54 -11.82
C ALA A 289 -3.81 8.31 -12.97
N VAL A 290 -3.14 9.43 -12.69
CA VAL A 290 -2.43 10.23 -13.70
C VAL A 290 -1.35 9.41 -14.39
N CYS A 291 -0.53 8.67 -13.63
CA CYS A 291 0.48 7.78 -14.22
C CYS A 291 -0.18 6.72 -15.11
N GLY A 292 -1.26 6.07 -14.65
CA GLY A 292 -1.95 5.03 -15.42
C GLY A 292 -2.61 5.53 -16.70
N ILE A 293 -3.15 6.76 -16.69
CA ILE A 293 -3.82 7.40 -17.84
C ILE A 293 -2.78 7.86 -18.86
N LEU A 294 -1.86 8.75 -18.47
CA LEU A 294 -0.88 9.35 -19.39
C LEU A 294 0.28 8.41 -19.72
N GLY A 295 0.58 7.43 -18.86
CA GLY A 295 1.54 6.37 -19.17
C GLY A 295 0.95 5.17 -19.93
N HIS A 296 -0.35 5.23 -20.30
CA HIS A 296 -1.06 4.19 -21.07
C HIS A 296 -0.99 2.77 -20.47
N PHE A 297 -1.00 2.63 -19.14
CA PHE A 297 -0.96 1.33 -18.48
C PHE A 297 -2.10 1.11 -17.47
N SER A 298 -3.22 1.83 -17.60
CA SER A 298 -4.43 1.73 -16.76
C SER A 298 -4.85 0.29 -16.41
N LYS A 299 -4.80 -0.65 -17.38
CA LYS A 299 -5.08 -2.07 -17.14
C LYS A 299 -4.13 -2.71 -16.14
N THR A 300 -2.82 -2.48 -16.28
CA THR A 300 -1.82 -2.97 -15.33
C THR A 300 -1.93 -2.27 -13.98
N LEU A 301 -2.26 -0.98 -13.98
CA LEU A 301 -2.51 -0.27 -12.74
C LEU A 301 -3.67 -0.92 -11.95
N LEU A 302 -4.78 -1.24 -12.61
CA LEU A 302 -5.91 -1.92 -11.97
C LEU A 302 -5.54 -3.32 -11.46
N LEU A 303 -4.64 -4.05 -12.14
CA LEU A 303 -4.10 -5.30 -11.61
C LEU A 303 -3.28 -5.09 -10.33
N LEU A 304 -2.47 -4.03 -10.26
CA LEU A 304 -1.75 -3.66 -9.03
C LEU A 304 -2.71 -3.26 -7.90
N PHE A 305 -3.89 -2.73 -8.24
CA PHE A 305 -4.95 -2.33 -7.30
C PHE A 305 -5.89 -3.47 -6.88
N LEU A 306 -5.62 -4.73 -7.23
CA LEU A 306 -6.51 -5.85 -6.89
C LEU A 306 -6.88 -5.96 -5.38
N PRO A 307 -5.98 -5.74 -4.41
CA PRO A 307 -6.35 -5.73 -2.99
C PRO A 307 -7.36 -4.62 -2.65
N GLN A 308 -7.20 -3.43 -3.24
CA GLN A 308 -8.10 -2.30 -3.09
C GLN A 308 -9.45 -2.56 -3.77
N ILE A 309 -9.44 -3.15 -4.98
CA ILE A 309 -10.65 -3.59 -5.69
C ILE A 309 -11.39 -4.64 -4.87
N PHE A 310 -10.69 -5.63 -4.35
CA PHE A 310 -11.28 -6.65 -3.49
C PHE A 310 -11.89 -6.02 -2.24
N ASN A 311 -11.17 -5.12 -1.55
CA ASN A 311 -11.70 -4.42 -0.39
C ASN A 311 -12.96 -3.61 -0.72
N PHE A 312 -12.99 -2.92 -1.86
CA PHE A 312 -14.15 -2.16 -2.34
C PHE A 312 -15.35 -3.07 -2.61
N VAL A 313 -15.16 -4.14 -3.38
CA VAL A 313 -16.23 -5.09 -3.72
C VAL A 313 -16.77 -5.78 -2.47
N TYR A 314 -15.89 -6.25 -1.59
CA TYR A 314 -16.26 -6.86 -0.32
C TYR A 314 -16.99 -5.88 0.62
N SER A 315 -16.58 -4.60 0.62
CA SER A 315 -17.24 -3.52 1.37
C SER A 315 -18.56 -3.04 0.77
N SER A 316 -18.84 -3.37 -0.48
CA SER A 316 -19.95 -2.77 -1.24
C SER A 316 -21.33 -2.90 -0.58
N PRO A 317 -21.70 -4.00 0.12
CA PRO A 317 -23.00 -4.06 0.80
C PRO A 317 -23.14 -3.01 1.89
N GLN A 318 -22.04 -2.65 2.57
CA GLN A 318 -22.04 -1.60 3.57
C GLN A 318 -21.99 -0.21 2.92
N ILE A 319 -21.10 0.01 1.95
CA ILE A 319 -20.93 1.32 1.30
C ILE A 319 -22.21 1.77 0.59
N PHE A 320 -22.94 0.84 -0.04
CA PHE A 320 -24.20 1.14 -0.72
C PHE A 320 -25.44 1.07 0.19
N GLY A 321 -25.25 0.88 1.51
CA GLY A 321 -26.35 0.87 2.48
C GLY A 321 -27.32 -0.31 2.34
N LEU A 322 -26.88 -1.43 1.75
CA LEU A 322 -27.63 -2.69 1.76
C LEU A 322 -27.55 -3.36 3.14
N VAL A 323 -26.44 -3.16 3.84
CA VAL A 323 -26.15 -3.59 5.21
C VAL A 323 -25.75 -2.35 6.03
N PRO A 324 -26.14 -2.24 7.32
CA PRO A 324 -25.74 -1.13 8.17
C PRO A 324 -24.22 -0.89 8.16
N CYS A 325 -23.83 0.34 7.84
CA CYS A 325 -22.43 0.75 7.72
C CYS A 325 -22.08 1.71 8.86
N PRO A 326 -21.30 1.27 9.87
CA PRO A 326 -20.87 2.16 10.93
C PRO A 326 -19.87 3.18 10.38
N ARG A 327 -19.81 4.37 11.00
CA ARG A 327 -18.86 5.44 10.61
C ARG A 327 -17.41 4.94 10.60
N HIS A 328 -17.06 4.13 11.60
CA HIS A 328 -15.73 3.56 11.77
C HIS A 328 -15.78 2.04 11.61
N ARG A 329 -15.08 1.54 10.57
CA ARG A 329 -15.02 0.10 10.22
C ARG A 329 -13.69 -0.57 10.56
N LEU A 330 -12.74 0.17 11.15
CA LEU A 330 -11.45 -0.38 11.59
C LEU A 330 -11.64 -1.52 12.61
N PRO A 331 -10.66 -2.44 12.73
CA PRO A 331 -10.68 -3.45 13.77
C PRO A 331 -10.70 -2.84 15.18
N LYS A 332 -11.19 -3.58 16.17
CA LYS A 332 -11.22 -3.14 17.56
C LYS A 332 -10.05 -3.73 18.32
N MET A 333 -9.53 -2.98 19.28
CA MET A 333 -8.60 -3.54 20.26
C MET A 333 -9.35 -4.44 21.24
N ALA A 334 -8.80 -5.61 21.51
CA ALA A 334 -9.23 -6.48 22.59
C ALA A 334 -8.25 -6.37 23.77
N VAL A 335 -8.74 -5.82 24.88
CA VAL A 335 -8.18 -6.02 26.22
C VAL A 335 -9.05 -7.15 26.81
N ASP A 336 -8.54 -8.38 26.87
CA ASP A 336 -9.21 -9.55 27.48
C ASP A 336 -10.50 -10.09 26.82
N HIS A 337 -10.58 -10.11 25.49
CA HIS A 337 -11.67 -10.85 24.83
C HIS A 337 -11.41 -12.38 24.92
N PRO A 338 -12.42 -13.27 25.06
CA PRO A 338 -12.25 -14.72 24.86
C PRO A 338 -12.07 -15.07 23.38
N LEU A 339 -11.25 -16.11 23.09
CA LEU A 339 -10.86 -16.52 21.74
C LEU A 339 -12.08 -16.92 20.88
N PRO A 340 -12.09 -16.67 19.55
CA PRO A 340 -13.17 -17.13 18.68
C PRO A 340 -13.32 -18.65 18.76
N ARG A 341 -14.56 -19.16 18.89
CA ARG A 341 -14.84 -20.60 19.06
C ARG A 341 -14.14 -21.50 18.02
N ARG A 342 -14.01 -21.04 16.76
CA ARG A 342 -13.30 -21.77 15.69
C ARG A 342 -11.79 -21.88 15.92
N LEU A 343 -11.18 -20.87 16.53
CA LEU A 343 -9.76 -20.90 16.88
C LEU A 343 -9.53 -21.72 18.15
N VAL A 344 -10.43 -21.61 19.13
CA VAL A 344 -10.44 -22.50 20.30
C VAL A 344 -10.54 -23.95 19.85
N SER A 345 -11.46 -24.30 18.95
CA SER A 345 -11.58 -25.67 18.45
C SER A 345 -10.36 -26.15 17.67
N ARG A 346 -9.68 -25.27 16.92
CA ARG A 346 -8.41 -25.62 16.23
C ARG A 346 -7.26 -25.82 17.21
N LEU A 347 -7.10 -24.91 18.17
CA LEU A 347 -6.07 -25.03 19.22
C LEU A 347 -6.32 -26.25 20.10
N GLN A 348 -7.59 -26.60 20.35
CA GLN A 348 -7.95 -27.85 21.04
C GLN A 348 -7.57 -29.07 20.18
N GLN A 349 -7.85 -29.04 18.88
CA GLN A 349 -7.46 -30.12 17.96
C GLN A 349 -5.94 -30.27 17.83
N GLU A 350 -5.20 -29.17 17.78
CA GLU A 350 -3.74 -29.17 17.77
C GLU A 350 -3.17 -29.71 19.10
N ALA A 351 -3.69 -29.25 20.23
CA ALA A 351 -3.30 -29.75 21.55
C ALA A 351 -3.63 -31.24 21.75
N ASP A 352 -4.80 -31.70 21.28
CA ASP A 352 -5.20 -33.10 21.32
C ASP A 352 -4.33 -33.96 20.39
N SER A 353 -3.85 -33.40 19.27
CA SER A 353 -2.92 -34.09 18.36
C SER A 353 -1.51 -34.21 18.96
N ASP A 354 -1.02 -33.18 19.65
CA ASP A 354 0.28 -33.21 20.33
C ASP A 354 0.25 -34.16 21.55
N GLN A 355 -0.88 -34.23 22.27
CA GLN A 355 -1.07 -35.20 23.35
C GLN A 355 -1.15 -36.64 22.83
N ARG A 356 -1.71 -36.87 21.64
CA ARG A 356 -1.72 -38.20 21.00
C ARG A 356 -0.34 -38.60 20.48
N ALA A 357 0.42 -37.66 19.92
CA ALA A 357 1.79 -37.90 19.47
C ALA A 357 2.73 -38.22 20.65
N THR A 358 2.60 -37.48 21.75
CA THR A 358 3.39 -37.73 22.97
C THR A 358 2.99 -39.03 23.69
N ALA A 359 1.71 -39.41 23.64
CA ALA A 359 1.25 -40.70 24.17
C ALA A 359 1.67 -41.91 23.31
N SER A 360 1.82 -41.73 21.98
CA SER A 360 2.34 -42.78 21.10
C SER A 360 3.84 -43.00 21.24
N ASP A 361 4.61 -41.95 21.56
CA ASP A 361 6.06 -42.07 21.82
C ASP A 361 6.37 -42.70 23.19
N SER A 362 5.48 -42.57 24.18
CA SER A 362 5.64 -43.24 25.48
C SER A 362 5.38 -44.75 25.47
N ASN A 363 4.78 -45.28 24.39
CA ASN A 363 4.47 -46.72 24.25
C ASN A 363 5.43 -47.47 23.30
N SER A 364 6.40 -46.80 22.68
CA SER A 364 7.34 -47.40 21.73
C SER A 364 8.76 -47.63 22.29
N GLU A 365 9.08 -47.15 23.50
CA GLU A 365 10.42 -47.33 24.11
C GLU A 365 10.62 -48.66 24.88
N SER A 366 9.70 -49.63 24.78
CA SER A 366 9.87 -50.95 25.39
C SER A 366 9.66 -52.09 24.39
N SER A 367 10.44 -52.14 23.30
CA SER A 367 10.75 -53.38 22.60
C SER A 367 11.80 -53.21 21.51
N GLN A 368 12.77 -54.12 21.52
CA GLN A 368 13.67 -54.52 20.43
C GLN A 368 15.02 -53.80 20.28
N ALA A 369 15.99 -54.40 20.97
CA ALA A 369 17.35 -54.57 20.48
C ALA A 369 17.37 -55.50 19.25
N GLY A 370 18.24 -55.20 18.27
CA GLY A 370 18.77 -56.20 17.35
C GLY A 370 18.75 -55.85 15.85
N GLN A 371 19.97 -55.80 15.30
CA GLN A 371 20.35 -56.10 13.91
C GLN A 371 20.12 -55.06 12.80
N ALA A 372 21.24 -54.61 12.22
CA ALA A 372 21.38 -54.16 10.84
C ALA A 372 21.40 -55.39 9.89
N PRO A 373 21.05 -55.27 8.59
CA PRO A 373 22.03 -54.79 7.60
C PRO A 373 21.50 -54.05 6.34
N MET A 374 22.44 -53.32 5.71
CA MET A 374 22.75 -53.07 4.28
C MET A 374 21.71 -52.89 3.15
N SER A 375 21.98 -51.79 2.39
CA SER A 375 21.99 -51.57 0.93
C SER A 375 20.68 -51.55 0.11
N ALA A 376 20.41 -50.42 -0.57
CA ALA A 376 20.49 -50.29 -2.05
C ALA A 376 20.09 -48.86 -2.51
N ASP A 377 20.72 -48.44 -3.61
CA ASP A 377 20.63 -47.15 -4.29
C ASP A 377 19.25 -46.77 -4.85
N ALA A 378 18.96 -45.46 -4.92
CA ALA A 378 18.32 -44.82 -6.07
C ALA A 378 18.50 -43.29 -6.07
N THR A 379 18.77 -42.78 -7.26
CA THR A 379 19.23 -41.45 -7.66
C THR A 379 18.19 -40.31 -7.60
N GLY A 380 18.62 -39.14 -7.13
CA GLY A 380 18.57 -37.87 -7.88
C GLY A 380 17.24 -37.17 -8.18
N ALA A 381 16.87 -36.17 -7.36
CA ALA A 381 16.34 -34.84 -7.77
C ALA A 381 15.96 -34.00 -6.52
N SER A 382 16.90 -33.25 -5.91
CA SER A 382 16.57 -32.31 -4.80
C SER A 382 17.55 -31.12 -4.61
N SER A 383 18.55 -30.90 -5.47
CA SER A 383 19.63 -29.96 -5.13
C SER A 383 19.30 -28.46 -5.22
N ALA A 384 18.09 -28.06 -5.67
CA ALA A 384 17.70 -26.65 -5.76
C ALA A 384 16.87 -26.14 -4.57
N LEU A 385 16.13 -27.00 -3.87
CA LEU A 385 15.28 -26.64 -2.72
C LEU A 385 16.07 -26.60 -1.40
N ASP A 386 17.05 -27.49 -1.25
CA ASP A 386 17.88 -27.58 -0.05
C ASP A 386 18.80 -26.35 0.10
N SER A 387 19.26 -25.80 -1.02
CA SER A 387 20.09 -24.59 -1.06
C SER A 387 19.33 -23.34 -0.56
N VAL A 388 18.02 -23.27 -0.82
CA VAL A 388 17.15 -22.17 -0.36
C VAL A 388 16.81 -22.33 1.13
N HIS A 389 16.57 -23.55 1.59
CA HIS A 389 16.30 -23.84 3.01
C HIS A 389 17.52 -23.55 3.89
N GLN A 390 18.73 -23.84 3.40
CA GLN A 390 19.98 -23.61 4.14
C GLN A 390 20.35 -22.12 4.20
N ALA A 391 20.05 -21.34 3.15
CA ALA A 391 20.21 -19.89 3.16
C ALA A 391 19.25 -19.19 4.14
N ILE A 392 17.99 -19.65 4.23
CA ILE A 392 16.98 -19.10 5.14
C ILE A 392 17.32 -19.42 6.62
N SER A 393 17.79 -20.63 6.92
CA SER A 393 18.19 -21.03 8.28
C SER A 393 19.44 -20.27 8.78
N THR A 394 20.39 -19.99 7.88
CA THR A 394 21.62 -19.24 8.21
C THR A 394 21.34 -17.75 8.43
N ALA A 395 20.37 -17.16 7.72
CA ALA A 395 19.92 -15.78 7.95
C ALA A 395 19.15 -15.61 9.28
N MET A 396 18.37 -16.62 9.69
CA MET A 396 17.59 -16.59 10.93
C MET A 396 18.45 -16.74 12.19
N THR A 397 19.55 -17.49 12.11
CA THR A 397 20.47 -17.71 13.24
C THR A 397 21.44 -16.54 13.46
N SER A 398 21.79 -15.78 12.41
CA SER A 398 22.67 -14.59 12.55
C SER A 398 21.96 -13.38 13.17
N PHE A 399 20.63 -13.26 13.02
CA PHE A 399 19.85 -12.16 13.60
C PHE A 399 19.57 -12.33 15.11
N SER A 400 19.67 -13.55 15.65
CA SER A 400 19.42 -13.86 17.07
C SER A 400 20.63 -13.58 17.98
N LYS A 401 21.86 -13.49 17.44
CA LYS A 401 23.09 -13.33 18.24
C LYS A 401 23.54 -11.88 18.54
N SER A 402 22.80 -10.85 18.11
CA SER A 402 23.19 -9.43 18.33
C SER A 402 22.54 -8.75 19.56
N LYS A 403 21.99 -9.52 20.51
CA LYS A 403 21.27 -8.95 21.68
C LYS A 403 21.66 -9.50 23.06
N ASN A 404 22.91 -9.91 23.26
CA ASN A 404 23.42 -10.24 24.61
C ASN A 404 24.83 -9.67 24.88
N GLY A 405 24.89 -8.37 25.17
CA GLY A 405 26.03 -7.73 25.82
C GLY A 405 25.85 -7.78 27.34
N LYS A 406 26.70 -8.55 28.04
CA LYS A 406 26.75 -8.65 29.51
C LYS A 406 27.10 -7.29 30.17
N PRO A 407 26.45 -6.87 31.28
CA PRO A 407 27.01 -5.85 32.15
C PRO A 407 27.97 -6.46 33.19
N LYS A 408 29.09 -5.76 33.44
CA LYS A 408 30.12 -6.11 34.44
C LYS A 408 29.62 -5.89 35.88
N ARG A 409 30.06 -6.77 36.78
CA ARG A 409 29.86 -6.72 38.24
C ARG A 409 30.58 -5.51 38.88
N GLY A 410 29.93 -4.86 39.84
CA GLY A 410 30.52 -3.88 40.76
C GLY A 410 29.68 -3.69 42.04
N SER A 411 30.26 -4.14 43.15
CA SER A 411 30.03 -3.84 44.59
C SER A 411 28.63 -3.63 45.20
N ALA A 412 28.35 -4.54 46.13
CA ALA A 412 27.49 -4.50 47.32
C ALA A 412 26.88 -3.15 47.79
N GLY A 413 25.56 -3.16 47.99
CA GLY A 413 24.81 -2.19 48.77
C GLY A 413 23.48 -2.81 49.24
N ARG A 414 23.37 -3.07 50.55
CA ARG A 414 22.26 -3.73 51.24
C ARG A 414 21.04 -2.79 51.29
N ARG A 415 19.88 -3.14 50.73
CA ARG A 415 18.57 -2.55 51.10
C ARG A 415 17.36 -3.38 50.65
N SER A 416 16.54 -3.71 51.65
CA SER A 416 15.13 -4.15 51.68
C SER A 416 14.47 -4.75 50.44
N ARG A 417 14.01 -6.01 50.59
CA ARG A 417 12.95 -6.63 49.79
C ARG A 417 11.67 -5.80 49.87
N SER A 418 11.27 -5.16 48.77
CA SER A 418 9.89 -4.80 48.50
C SER A 418 9.42 -5.58 47.29
N SER A 419 8.40 -6.41 47.49
CA SER A 419 7.66 -7.11 46.46
C SER A 419 6.97 -6.10 45.52
N SER A 420 7.57 -5.83 44.37
CA SER A 420 6.84 -5.26 43.23
C SER A 420 6.52 -6.40 42.28
N SER A 421 5.24 -6.76 42.22
CA SER A 421 4.68 -7.58 41.15
C SER A 421 5.10 -6.99 39.81
N ALA A 422 5.86 -7.76 39.03
CA ALA A 422 6.07 -7.45 37.63
C ALA A 422 4.70 -7.55 36.94
N SER A 423 4.07 -6.41 36.70
CA SER A 423 2.90 -6.32 35.82
C SER A 423 3.36 -6.85 34.45
N ALA A 424 2.85 -8.02 34.08
CA ALA A 424 2.94 -8.51 32.72
C ALA A 424 2.24 -7.47 31.83
N SER A 425 3.01 -6.78 31.00
CA SER A 425 2.49 -5.91 29.95
C SER A 425 1.61 -6.76 29.03
N SER A 426 0.29 -6.73 29.25
CA SER A 426 -0.71 -7.32 28.37
C SER A 426 -0.48 -6.82 26.95
N MET A 427 -0.12 -7.74 26.04
CA MET A 427 0.11 -7.41 24.64
C MET A 427 -1.25 -7.07 24.00
N ALA A 428 -1.42 -5.85 23.51
CA ALA A 428 -2.66 -5.41 22.88
C ALA A 428 -2.85 -6.07 21.50
N TYR A 429 -3.97 -6.78 21.32
CA TYR A 429 -4.32 -7.44 20.05
C TYR A 429 -5.53 -6.77 19.40
N MET A 430 -5.62 -6.92 18.08
CA MET A 430 -6.75 -6.50 17.25
C MET A 430 -7.68 -7.69 17.01
N VAL A 431 -8.98 -7.42 17.05
CA VAL A 431 -10.06 -8.35 16.70
C VAL A 431 -10.98 -7.72 15.66
N ALA A 432 -11.59 -8.55 14.82
CA ALA A 432 -12.53 -8.08 13.83
C ALA A 432 -13.69 -7.33 14.49
N SER A 433 -13.91 -6.08 14.10
CA SER A 433 -15.06 -5.30 14.54
C SER A 433 -16.33 -5.81 13.86
N ARG A 434 -17.49 -5.56 14.48
CA ARG A 434 -18.81 -6.05 14.02
C ARG A 434 -19.78 -4.89 13.81
N THR A 435 -20.77 -5.12 12.96
CA THR A 435 -21.95 -4.28 12.77
C THR A 435 -23.23 -5.10 12.96
N THR A 436 -24.31 -4.44 13.39
CA THR A 436 -25.64 -5.05 13.46
C THR A 436 -26.21 -5.29 12.06
N LEU A 437 -27.00 -6.35 11.91
CA LEU A 437 -27.79 -6.63 10.71
C LEU A 437 -29.24 -6.13 10.83
N GLU A 438 -29.59 -5.49 11.94
CA GLU A 438 -30.88 -4.83 12.10
C GLU A 438 -31.08 -3.75 11.03
N GLY A 439 -32.22 -3.82 10.32
CA GLY A 439 -32.52 -2.90 9.22
C GLY A 439 -31.79 -3.20 7.90
N ALA A 440 -31.05 -4.31 7.79
CA ALA A 440 -30.44 -4.72 6.52
C ALA A 440 -31.50 -5.08 5.47
N ARG A 441 -31.24 -4.72 4.21
CA ARG A 441 -32.13 -5.02 3.08
C ARG A 441 -32.06 -6.52 2.73
N PRO A 442 -33.11 -7.10 2.11
CA PRO A 442 -33.11 -8.52 1.71
C PRO A 442 -31.92 -8.91 0.83
N LEU A 443 -31.55 -8.05 -0.13
CA LEU A 443 -30.37 -8.24 -0.97
C LEU A 443 -29.07 -8.25 -0.15
N GLY A 444 -28.95 -7.35 0.84
CA GLY A 444 -27.80 -7.31 1.75
C GLY A 444 -27.67 -8.59 2.58
N LEU A 445 -28.79 -9.09 3.12
CA LEU A 445 -28.82 -10.35 3.86
C LEU A 445 -28.46 -11.55 2.98
N ALA A 446 -28.91 -11.58 1.72
CA ALA A 446 -28.53 -12.62 0.75
C ALA A 446 -27.02 -12.61 0.46
N ILE A 447 -26.43 -11.42 0.26
CA ILE A 447 -24.99 -11.28 0.06
C ILE A 447 -24.21 -11.73 1.31
N VAL A 448 -24.67 -11.35 2.52
CA VAL A 448 -24.03 -11.78 3.77
C VAL A 448 -24.08 -13.31 3.94
N ARG A 449 -25.20 -13.96 3.59
CA ARG A 449 -25.29 -15.44 3.58
C ARG A 449 -24.31 -16.08 2.59
N LEU A 450 -24.15 -15.48 1.41
CA LEU A 450 -23.15 -15.94 0.44
C LEU A 450 -21.73 -15.78 1.00
N TYR A 451 -21.43 -14.65 1.63
CA TYR A 451 -20.12 -14.42 2.26
C TYR A 451 -19.86 -15.38 3.44
N GLU A 452 -20.88 -15.69 4.24
CA GLU A 452 -20.82 -16.69 5.30
C GLU A 452 -20.52 -18.09 4.72
N TYR A 453 -21.24 -18.48 3.67
CA TYR A 453 -21.03 -19.74 2.95
C TYR A 453 -19.62 -19.88 2.39
N LEU A 454 -19.09 -18.80 1.80
CA LEU A 454 -17.71 -18.73 1.29
C LEU A 454 -16.65 -18.67 2.40
N GLY A 455 -17.06 -18.59 3.68
CA GLY A 455 -16.14 -18.52 4.82
C GLY A 455 -15.42 -17.17 4.98
N ILE A 456 -15.87 -16.14 4.26
CA ILE A 456 -15.30 -14.77 4.27
C ILE A 456 -16.13 -13.79 5.11
N ALA A 457 -17.19 -14.24 5.78
CA ALA A 457 -17.88 -13.47 6.81
C ALA A 457 -18.18 -14.35 8.03
N ASN A 458 -18.09 -13.75 9.21
CA ASN A 458 -18.45 -14.32 10.49
C ASN A 458 -19.76 -13.69 10.95
N VAL A 459 -20.84 -14.47 10.87
CA VAL A 459 -22.19 -14.06 11.24
C VAL A 459 -22.52 -14.61 12.62
N GLU A 460 -23.11 -13.77 13.45
CA GLU A 460 -23.67 -14.13 14.74
C GLU A 460 -25.18 -14.29 14.62
N ARG A 461 -25.73 -15.34 15.22
CA ARG A 461 -27.16 -15.64 15.20
C ARG A 461 -27.72 -15.65 16.62
N ASP A 462 -28.98 -15.26 16.76
CA ASP A 462 -29.71 -15.39 18.02
C ASP A 462 -30.13 -16.86 18.29
N GLY A 463 -30.78 -17.09 19.43
CA GLY A 463 -31.31 -18.39 19.80
C GLY A 463 -32.39 -18.94 18.87
N GLN A 464 -32.95 -18.11 17.97
CA GLN A 464 -33.93 -18.50 16.95
C GLN A 464 -33.28 -18.76 15.58
N GLY A 465 -31.96 -18.59 15.46
CA GLY A 465 -31.21 -18.80 14.22
C GLY A 465 -31.21 -17.59 13.27
N THR A 466 -31.77 -16.45 13.68
CA THR A 466 -31.80 -15.21 12.90
C THR A 466 -30.43 -14.53 12.95
N MET A 467 -29.97 -13.98 11.82
CA MET A 467 -28.68 -13.29 11.75
C MET A 467 -28.77 -11.92 12.45
N VAL A 468 -27.98 -11.72 13.51
CA VAL A 468 -28.01 -10.53 14.36
C VAL A 468 -26.86 -9.57 14.03
N SER A 469 -25.65 -10.11 13.85
CA SER A 469 -24.45 -9.30 13.60
C SER A 469 -23.53 -9.97 12.59
N VAL A 470 -22.70 -9.16 11.93
CA VAL A 470 -21.62 -9.64 11.05
C VAL A 470 -20.35 -8.85 11.33
N ASN A 471 -19.18 -9.44 11.11
CA ASN A 471 -17.95 -8.64 11.08
C ASN A 471 -18.06 -7.52 10.03
N ASN A 472 -17.39 -6.39 10.28
CA ASN A 472 -17.30 -5.34 9.29
C ASN A 472 -16.65 -5.88 8.01
N LEU A 473 -17.24 -5.54 6.87
CA LEU A 473 -16.88 -6.09 5.58
C LEU A 473 -15.75 -5.26 4.98
N THR A 474 -14.54 -5.44 5.51
CA THR A 474 -13.30 -4.82 5.01
C THR A 474 -12.20 -5.87 4.97
N LEU A 475 -11.20 -5.72 4.09
CA LEU A 475 -10.05 -6.62 4.01
C LEU A 475 -9.30 -6.72 5.35
N LEU A 476 -9.19 -5.62 6.12
CA LEU A 476 -8.58 -5.64 7.46
C LEU A 476 -9.27 -6.64 8.41
N ASN A 477 -10.60 -6.52 8.52
CA ASN A 477 -11.40 -7.42 9.34
C ASN A 477 -11.43 -8.86 8.78
N LEU A 478 -11.42 -9.03 7.45
CA LEU A 478 -11.35 -10.35 6.84
C LEU A 478 -10.06 -11.09 7.23
N VAL A 479 -8.90 -10.41 7.19
CA VAL A 479 -7.64 -11.01 7.64
C VAL A 479 -7.75 -11.50 9.09
N LEU A 480 -8.40 -10.74 9.97
CA LEU A 480 -8.62 -11.13 11.37
C LEU A 480 -9.65 -12.27 11.51
N VAL A 481 -10.64 -12.35 10.63
CA VAL A 481 -11.58 -13.49 10.57
C VAL A 481 -10.84 -14.77 10.18
N LEU A 482 -9.88 -14.69 9.26
CA LEU A 482 -9.14 -15.85 8.75
C LEU A 482 -7.97 -16.26 9.64
N ARG A 483 -7.23 -15.31 10.21
CA ARG A 483 -5.99 -15.53 10.99
C ARG A 483 -6.19 -15.45 12.50
N GLY A 484 -7.33 -14.93 12.97
CA GLY A 484 -7.57 -14.67 14.38
C GLY A 484 -6.94 -13.36 14.86
N ARG A 485 -6.39 -13.37 16.08
CA ARG A 485 -5.84 -12.17 16.73
C ARG A 485 -4.48 -11.83 16.18
N LEU A 486 -4.32 -10.59 15.77
CA LEU A 486 -3.03 -10.03 15.35
C LEU A 486 -2.79 -8.74 16.11
N THR A 487 -1.53 -8.43 16.42
CA THR A 487 -1.18 -7.05 16.78
C THR A 487 -1.41 -6.14 15.57
N GLU A 488 -1.60 -4.84 15.81
CA GLU A 488 -1.81 -3.88 14.73
C GLU A 488 -0.65 -3.88 13.71
N SER A 489 0.60 -3.99 14.18
CA SER A 489 1.78 -4.12 13.30
C SER A 489 1.75 -5.39 12.47
N GLN A 490 1.38 -6.53 13.05
CA GLN A 490 1.25 -7.79 12.31
C GLN A 490 0.15 -7.70 11.25
N LEU A 491 -1.00 -7.09 11.59
CA LEU A 491 -2.07 -6.89 10.63
C LEU A 491 -1.62 -6.00 9.46
N ASN A 492 -0.94 -4.89 9.74
CA ASN A 492 -0.37 -4.03 8.69
C ASN A 492 0.59 -4.84 7.79
N ASN A 493 1.51 -5.61 8.38
CA ASN A 493 2.45 -6.45 7.63
C ASN A 493 1.72 -7.50 6.76
N CYS A 494 0.62 -8.08 7.23
CA CYS A 494 -0.19 -8.99 6.41
C CYS A 494 -0.81 -8.28 5.20
N ILE A 495 -1.31 -7.05 5.36
CA ILE A 495 -1.87 -6.27 4.24
C ILE A 495 -0.78 -5.90 3.23
N LEU A 496 0.40 -5.47 3.71
CA LEU A 496 1.53 -5.18 2.83
C LEU A 496 2.03 -6.43 2.11
N LEU A 497 2.06 -7.59 2.77
CA LEU A 497 2.39 -8.86 2.13
C LEU A 497 1.37 -9.23 1.04
N ILE A 498 0.07 -9.07 1.29
CA ILE A 498 -0.97 -9.25 0.27
C ILE A 498 -0.71 -8.33 -0.94
N GLN A 499 -0.36 -7.07 -0.70
CA GLN A 499 -0.05 -6.12 -1.77
C GLN A 499 1.21 -6.50 -2.58
N ILE A 500 2.25 -7.00 -1.91
CA ILE A 500 3.48 -7.48 -2.55
C ILE A 500 3.19 -8.73 -3.40
N LEU A 501 2.49 -9.72 -2.83
CA LEU A 501 2.10 -10.93 -3.54
C LEU A 501 1.23 -10.61 -4.76
N ASN A 502 0.31 -9.64 -4.63
CA ASN A 502 -0.47 -9.15 -5.76
C ASN A 502 0.40 -8.50 -6.86
N SER A 503 1.43 -7.76 -6.47
CA SER A 503 2.36 -7.15 -7.43
C SER A 503 3.13 -8.22 -8.21
N LEU A 504 3.59 -9.27 -7.54
CA LEU A 504 4.22 -10.42 -8.18
C LEU A 504 3.26 -11.17 -9.12
N LEU A 505 2.01 -11.38 -8.69
CA LEU A 505 0.96 -11.96 -9.53
C LEU A 505 0.71 -11.10 -10.77
N THR A 506 0.67 -9.77 -10.61
CA THR A 506 0.49 -8.82 -11.71
C THR A 506 1.62 -8.93 -12.74
N PHE A 507 2.87 -9.00 -12.28
CA PHE A 507 4.01 -9.21 -13.19
C PHE A 507 3.97 -10.58 -13.86
N PHE A 508 3.59 -11.63 -13.14
CA PHE A 508 3.41 -12.95 -13.73
C PHE A 508 2.34 -12.91 -14.85
N ILE A 509 1.19 -12.30 -14.58
CA ILE A 509 0.13 -12.14 -15.59
C ILE A 509 0.65 -11.32 -16.78
N ARG A 510 1.31 -10.19 -16.53
CA ARG A 510 1.76 -9.27 -17.59
C ARG A 510 2.87 -9.85 -18.48
N TYR A 511 3.86 -10.51 -17.89
CA TYR A 511 5.06 -10.95 -18.61
C TYR A 511 5.03 -12.43 -19.04
N ARG A 512 4.16 -13.27 -18.43
CA ARG A 512 4.05 -14.69 -18.79
C ARG A 512 2.70 -15.08 -19.36
N LEU A 513 1.61 -14.47 -18.88
CA LEU A 513 0.26 -14.87 -19.28
C LEU A 513 -0.42 -13.88 -20.24
N SER A 514 0.26 -12.82 -20.69
CA SER A 514 -0.36 -11.81 -21.56
C SER A 514 -0.96 -12.41 -22.83
N HIS A 515 -0.37 -13.49 -23.37
CA HIS A 515 -0.91 -14.21 -24.51
C HIS A 515 -2.25 -14.89 -24.21
N MET A 516 -2.45 -15.42 -23.01
CA MET A 516 -3.74 -16.03 -22.64
C MET A 516 -4.86 -14.99 -22.51
N PHE A 517 -4.51 -13.74 -22.18
CA PHE A 517 -5.48 -12.68 -21.99
C PHE A 517 -5.70 -11.81 -23.23
N TYR A 518 -4.68 -11.58 -24.05
CA TYR A 518 -4.73 -10.54 -25.08
C TYR A 518 -4.26 -10.96 -26.47
N PHE A 519 -3.65 -12.12 -26.67
CA PHE A 519 -3.20 -12.56 -27.99
C PHE A 519 -4.00 -13.77 -28.45
#